data_AF-A0A1H2IDS2-F1
#
_entry.id   AF-A0A1H2IDS2-F1
#
_cell.length_a   1.000
_cell.length_b   1.000
_cell.length_c   1.000
_cell.angle_alpha   90.00
_cell.angle_beta   90.00
_cell.angle_gamma   90.00
#
_symmetry.space_group_name_H-M   'P 1'
#
loop_
_entity.id
_entity.type
_entity.pdbx_description
1 polymer ?
#
loop_
_entity_poly.entity_id
_entity_poly.type
_entity_poly.pdbx_seq_one_letter_code
_entity_poly.pdbx_strand_id
1 'polypeptide(L)'
;MPNSTVPAAAEGLPDDMTDEDFAAMDFEPWQHEPDEWKPPSNEEWARLANPYLVSVRMAWLTLFKTKPELMEMIAGMDREGIFELYGNGIRDSIDFFKAFLAVLEAAEARIICAGLSLGDEEDSTKNRG
;
A
#
# COMPACT_ATOMS: atom_id res chain seq x y z
N MET A 1 -16.77 10.87 2.55
CA MET A 1 -15.39 10.34 2.69
C MET A 1 -14.54 11.49 3.22
N PRO A 2 -14.07 11.46 4.48
CA PRO A 2 -13.06 12.42 4.91
C PRO A 2 -11.77 12.16 4.12
N ASN A 3 -11.06 13.23 3.77
CA ASN A 3 -9.80 13.20 3.03
C ASN A 3 -8.75 12.38 3.80
N SER A 4 -8.59 11.11 3.44
CA SER A 4 -7.44 10.30 3.86
C SER A 4 -6.23 10.64 2.99
N THR A 5 -5.61 11.79 3.23
CA THR A 5 -4.24 12.01 2.77
C THR A 5 -3.30 11.38 3.77
N VAL A 6 -3.04 10.08 3.60
CA VAL A 6 -1.74 9.54 3.99
C VAL A 6 -0.72 10.38 3.21
N PRO A 7 0.30 10.97 3.85
CA PRO A 7 1.33 11.69 3.11
C PRO A 7 1.87 10.73 2.06
N ALA A 8 1.77 11.11 0.79
CA ALA A 8 2.31 10.30 -0.29
C ALA A 8 3.80 10.14 -0.01
N ALA A 9 4.24 8.91 0.24
CA ALA A 9 5.66 8.59 0.41
C ALA A 9 6.49 8.93 -0.85
N ALA A 10 5.83 9.33 -1.94
CA ALA A 10 6.40 9.50 -3.27
C ALA A 10 6.20 10.92 -3.83
N GLU A 11 6.22 11.98 -3.01
CA GLU A 11 6.61 13.30 -3.54
C GLU A 11 8.13 13.28 -3.82
N GLY A 12 8.47 12.75 -5.00
CA GLY A 12 9.72 12.91 -5.76
C GLY A 12 10.99 13.12 -4.95
N LEU A 13 11.59 12.03 -4.46
CA LEU A 13 13.01 12.07 -4.11
C LEU A 13 13.80 12.44 -5.37
N PRO A 14 14.78 13.35 -5.28
CA PRO A 14 15.67 13.66 -6.38
C PRO A 14 16.35 12.40 -6.91
N ASP A 15 16.37 12.21 -8.24
CA ASP A 15 17.00 11.05 -8.89
C ASP A 15 18.52 10.96 -8.62
N ASP A 16 19.13 11.99 -8.01
CA ASP A 16 20.56 12.12 -7.73
C ASP A 16 20.95 11.99 -6.25
N MET A 17 20.05 11.54 -5.37
CA MET A 17 20.40 11.25 -3.98
C MET A 17 21.35 10.06 -3.85
N THR A 18 22.39 10.21 -3.03
CA THR A 18 23.38 9.16 -2.74
C THR A 18 23.01 8.33 -1.51
N ASP A 19 23.62 7.14 -1.37
CA ASP A 19 23.44 6.29 -0.18
C ASP A 19 23.83 7.01 1.12
N GLU A 20 24.87 7.86 1.08
CA GLU A 20 25.30 8.71 2.22
C GLU A 20 24.22 9.74 2.58
N ASP A 21 23.54 10.32 1.57
CA ASP A 21 22.44 11.25 1.81
C ASP A 21 21.24 10.55 2.46
N PHE A 22 20.92 9.32 2.05
CA PHE A 22 19.87 8.51 2.66
C PHE A 22 20.22 8.06 4.09
N ALA A 23 21.48 7.67 4.34
CA ALA A 23 21.95 7.27 5.66
C ALA A 23 21.93 8.41 6.69
N ALA A 24 22.10 9.65 6.22
CA ALA A 24 22.03 10.85 7.05
C ALA A 24 20.60 11.35 7.31
N MET A 25 19.57 10.74 6.69
CA MET A 25 18.18 11.11 6.95
C MET A 25 17.73 10.62 8.33
N ASP A 26 17.49 11.57 9.23
CA ASP A 26 16.77 11.31 10.47
C ASP A 26 15.26 11.40 10.26
N PHE A 27 14.51 10.58 11.01
CA PHE A 27 13.05 10.61 10.99
C PHE A 27 12.49 10.44 12.41
N GLU A 28 11.54 11.32 12.74
CA GLU A 28 10.77 11.20 13.96
C GLU A 28 9.77 10.02 13.87
N PRO A 29 9.36 9.44 15.02
CA PRO A 29 8.23 8.52 15.06
C PRO A 29 7.02 9.14 14.37
N TRP A 30 6.33 8.36 13.54
CA TRP A 30 5.12 8.83 12.87
C TRP A 30 4.09 9.23 13.93
N GLN A 31 3.73 10.52 13.92
CA GLN A 31 2.70 11.07 14.80
C GLN A 31 1.34 10.87 14.14
N HIS A 32 0.41 10.23 14.85
CA HIS A 32 -0.96 10.07 14.37
C HIS A 32 -1.82 11.28 14.75
N GLU A 33 -2.48 11.91 13.78
CA GLU A 33 -3.56 12.86 14.08
C GLU A 33 -4.77 12.13 14.71
N PRO A 34 -5.61 12.82 15.51
CA PRO A 34 -6.75 12.19 16.19
C PRO A 34 -7.71 11.42 15.26
N ASP A 35 -7.84 11.92 14.02
CA ASP A 35 -8.68 11.36 12.96
C ASP A 35 -7.87 10.58 11.90
N GLU A 36 -6.57 10.40 12.12
CA GLU A 36 -5.72 9.62 11.22
C GLU A 36 -5.98 8.13 11.35
N TRP A 37 -5.67 7.42 10.27
CA TRP A 37 -5.73 5.97 10.24
C TRP A 37 -4.84 5.38 11.35
N LYS A 38 -5.47 4.64 12.27
CA LYS A 38 -4.78 3.86 13.30
C LYS A 38 -4.66 2.41 12.81
N PRO A 39 -3.53 1.74 13.06
CA PRO A 39 -3.38 0.33 12.71
C PRO A 39 -4.56 -0.50 13.29
N PRO A 40 -5.31 -1.23 12.45
CA PRO A 40 -6.36 -2.11 12.90
C PRO A 40 -5.83 -3.16 13.87
N SER A 41 -6.66 -3.56 14.83
CA SER A 41 -6.44 -4.77 15.62
C SER A 41 -6.49 -6.02 14.74
N ASN A 42 -5.95 -7.14 15.24
CA ASN A 42 -5.99 -8.42 14.51
C ASN A 42 -7.41 -8.87 14.13
N GLU A 43 -8.42 -8.57 14.96
CA GLU A 43 -9.81 -8.87 14.64
C GLU A 43 -10.36 -7.97 13.53
N GLU A 44 -9.99 -6.69 13.54
CA GLU A 44 -10.36 -5.76 12.47
C GLU A 44 -9.67 -6.14 11.16
N TRP A 45 -8.41 -6.59 11.21
CA TRP A 45 -7.71 -7.16 10.05
C TRP A 45 -8.46 -8.34 9.43
N ALA A 46 -8.89 -9.29 10.26
CA ALA A 46 -9.65 -10.45 9.80
C ALA A 46 -10.99 -10.06 9.17
N ARG A 47 -11.63 -8.99 9.68
CA ARG A 47 -12.86 -8.45 9.09
C ARG A 47 -12.59 -7.70 7.79
N LEU A 48 -11.51 -6.93 7.69
CA LEU A 48 -11.12 -6.20 6.47
C LEU A 48 -10.74 -7.13 5.32
N ALA A 49 -10.33 -8.37 5.58
CA ALA A 49 -10.09 -9.37 4.54
C ALA A 49 -11.32 -9.58 3.60
N ASN A 50 -12.53 -9.39 4.12
CA ASN A 50 -13.79 -9.45 3.37
C ASN A 50 -14.49 -8.07 3.48
N PRO A 51 -14.60 -7.28 2.39
CA PRO A 51 -14.72 -7.73 1.00
C PRO A 51 -13.44 -7.67 0.16
N TYR A 52 -12.36 -7.03 0.61
CA TYR A 52 -11.33 -6.57 -0.31
C TYR A 52 -10.55 -7.70 -1.01
N LEU A 53 -10.21 -8.80 -0.31
CA LEU A 53 -9.56 -9.96 -0.95
C LEU A 53 -10.52 -10.75 -1.84
N VAL A 54 -11.81 -10.75 -1.52
CA VAL A 54 -12.84 -11.36 -2.38
C VAL A 54 -12.91 -10.60 -3.70
N SER A 55 -12.95 -9.26 -3.67
CA SER A 55 -12.91 -8.43 -4.88
C SER A 55 -11.64 -8.66 -5.71
N VAL A 56 -10.46 -8.83 -5.08
CA VAL A 56 -9.21 -9.17 -5.79
C VAL A 56 -9.33 -10.51 -6.50
N ARG A 57 -9.84 -11.54 -5.81
CA ARG A 57 -10.07 -12.84 -6.43
C ARG A 57 -11.04 -12.74 -7.61
N MET A 58 -12.10 -11.96 -7.49
CA MET A 58 -13.06 -11.75 -8.57
C MET A 58 -12.42 -11.02 -9.76
N ALA A 59 -11.67 -9.94 -9.50
CA ALA A 59 -10.89 -9.23 -10.51
C ALA A 59 -9.92 -10.19 -11.23
N TRP A 60 -9.18 -10.99 -10.47
CA TRP A 60 -8.26 -12.00 -11.00
C TRP A 60 -8.96 -12.95 -11.97
N LEU A 61 -10.11 -13.51 -11.59
CA LEU A 61 -10.89 -14.40 -12.45
C LEU A 61 -11.39 -13.72 -13.73
N THR A 62 -11.70 -12.42 -13.69
CA THR A 62 -12.11 -11.67 -14.89
C THR A 62 -10.98 -11.44 -15.89
N LEU A 63 -9.73 -11.33 -15.43
CA LEU A 63 -8.56 -11.12 -16.31
C LEU A 63 -8.29 -12.32 -17.23
N PHE A 64 -8.74 -13.52 -16.86
CA PHE A 64 -8.59 -14.74 -17.67
C PHE A 64 -9.78 -15.01 -18.61
N LYS A 65 -10.74 -14.09 -18.69
CA LYS A 65 -11.92 -14.23 -19.56
C LYS A 65 -11.81 -13.33 -20.77
N THR A 66 -12.24 -13.84 -21.92
CA THR A 66 -12.49 -13.05 -23.11
C THR A 66 -13.73 -12.16 -22.93
N LYS A 67 -13.86 -11.13 -23.77
CA LYS A 67 -15.03 -10.23 -23.73
C LYS A 67 -16.38 -10.97 -23.88
N PRO A 68 -16.56 -11.95 -24.79
CA PRO A 68 -17.79 -12.73 -24.85
C PRO A 68 -18.09 -13.50 -23.56
N GLU A 69 -17.08 -14.14 -22.96
CA GLU A 69 -17.26 -14.86 -21.68
C GLU A 69 -17.62 -13.92 -20.53
N LEU A 70 -17.09 -12.69 -20.52
CA LEU A 70 -17.50 -11.66 -19.56
C LEU A 70 -18.94 -11.21 -19.81
N MET A 71 -19.35 -11.05 -21.07
CA MET A 71 -20.73 -10.70 -21.43
C MET A 71 -21.73 -11.77 -21.00
N GLU A 72 -21.40 -13.05 -21.17
CA GLU A 72 -22.22 -14.17 -20.69
C GLU A 72 -22.30 -14.20 -19.16
N MET A 73 -21.17 -13.97 -18.48
CA MET A 73 -21.11 -13.92 -17.02
C MET A 73 -22.01 -12.83 -16.44
N ILE A 74 -22.06 -11.64 -17.07
CA ILE A 74 -22.88 -10.52 -16.58
C ILE A 74 -24.33 -10.57 -17.09
N ALA A 75 -24.63 -11.32 -18.15
CA ALA A 75 -25.98 -11.40 -18.73
C ALA A 75 -27.02 -12.01 -17.77
N GLY A 76 -26.58 -12.82 -16.80
CA GLY A 76 -27.43 -13.40 -15.75
C GLY A 76 -27.56 -12.55 -14.48
N MET A 77 -26.91 -11.38 -14.44
CA MET A 77 -26.91 -10.48 -13.28
C MET A 77 -27.80 -9.28 -13.57
N ASP A 78 -28.47 -8.76 -12.53
CA ASP A 78 -29.09 -7.45 -12.65
C ASP A 78 -28.01 -6.35 -12.73
N ARG A 79 -28.41 -5.18 -13.25
CA ARG A 79 -27.50 -4.06 -13.43
C ARG A 79 -26.83 -3.68 -12.10
N GLU A 80 -27.60 -3.73 -11.02
CA GLU A 80 -27.14 -3.40 -9.67
C GLU A 80 -26.07 -4.38 -9.17
N GLY A 81 -26.27 -5.70 -9.31
CA GLY A 81 -25.28 -6.72 -8.95
C GLY A 81 -23.97 -6.63 -9.75
N ILE A 82 -24.02 -6.20 -11.02
CA ILE A 82 -22.81 -5.93 -11.81
C ILE A 82 -22.04 -4.74 -11.22
N PHE A 83 -22.73 -3.64 -10.94
CA PHE A 83 -22.09 -2.41 -10.46
C PHE A 83 -21.63 -2.52 -9.01
N GLU A 84 -22.36 -3.17 -8.12
CA GLU A 84 -21.96 -3.31 -6.73
C GLU A 84 -20.77 -4.25 -6.56
N LEU A 85 -20.85 -5.46 -7.14
CA LEU A 85 -19.86 -6.50 -6.89
C LEU A 85 -18.56 -6.31 -7.71
N TYR A 86 -18.68 -5.92 -8.98
CA TYR A 86 -17.54 -5.80 -9.90
C TYR A 86 -17.12 -4.36 -10.16
N GLY A 87 -18.05 -3.40 -10.13
CA GLY A 87 -17.72 -1.99 -10.37
C GLY A 87 -17.17 -1.31 -9.11
N ASN A 88 -18.03 -1.17 -8.10
CA ASN A 88 -17.77 -0.50 -6.85
C ASN A 88 -16.85 -1.35 -5.98
N GLY A 89 -17.12 -2.65 -5.82
CA GLY A 89 -16.27 -3.55 -5.04
C GLY A 89 -14.81 -3.62 -5.51
N ILE A 90 -14.54 -3.58 -6.82
CA ILE A 90 -13.16 -3.52 -7.34
C ILE A 90 -12.55 -2.13 -7.11
N ARG A 91 -13.31 -1.06 -7.35
CA ARG A 91 -12.82 0.32 -7.16
C ARG A 91 -12.50 0.61 -5.69
N ASP A 92 -13.39 0.25 -4.78
CA ASP A 92 -13.19 0.39 -3.34
C ASP A 92 -11.99 -0.43 -2.86
N SER A 93 -11.79 -1.63 -3.43
CA SER A 93 -10.57 -2.41 -3.18
C SER A 93 -9.30 -1.73 -3.68
N ILE A 94 -9.33 -1.08 -4.85
CA ILE A 94 -8.15 -0.35 -5.36
C ILE A 94 -7.76 0.75 -4.38
N ASP A 95 -8.72 1.56 -3.93
CA ASP A 95 -8.45 2.65 -3.00
C ASP A 95 -7.97 2.13 -1.65
N PHE A 96 -8.57 1.03 -1.16
CA PHE A 96 -8.09 0.33 0.02
C PHE A 96 -6.63 -0.12 -0.13
N PHE A 97 -6.27 -0.88 -1.16
CA PHE A 97 -4.91 -1.38 -1.33
C PHE A 97 -3.87 -0.29 -1.63
N LYS A 98 -4.25 0.82 -2.27
CA LYS A 98 -3.34 1.95 -2.47
C LYS A 98 -2.90 2.59 -1.16
N ALA A 99 -3.80 2.73 -0.20
CA ALA A 99 -3.44 3.25 1.12
C ALA A 99 -2.39 2.35 1.81
N PHE A 100 -2.52 1.04 1.63
CA PHE A 100 -1.56 0.06 2.17
C PHE A 100 -0.22 0.10 1.47
N LEU A 101 -0.23 0.21 0.14
CA LEU A 101 0.99 0.36 -0.63
C LEU A 101 1.79 1.56 -0.12
N ALA A 102 1.14 2.71 0.08
CA ALA A 102 1.81 3.89 0.63
C ALA A 102 2.43 3.65 2.02
N VAL A 103 1.75 2.92 2.91
CA VAL A 103 2.33 2.54 4.22
C VAL A 103 3.53 1.62 4.06
N LEU A 104 3.46 0.64 3.15
CA LEU A 104 4.55 -0.30 2.90
C LEU A 104 5.77 0.41 2.29
N GLU A 105 5.57 1.28 1.31
CA GLU A 105 6.61 2.10 0.68
C GLU A 105 7.28 3.03 1.71
N ALA A 106 6.49 3.68 2.58
CA ALA A 106 7.02 4.52 3.65
C ALA A 106 7.85 3.71 4.67
N ALA A 107 7.39 2.51 5.04
CA ALA A 107 8.12 1.63 5.94
C ALA A 107 9.41 1.10 5.30
N GLU A 108 9.35 0.68 4.04
CA GLU A 108 10.51 0.24 3.26
C GLU A 108 11.57 1.34 3.18
N ALA A 109 11.19 2.57 2.81
CA ALA A 109 12.11 3.70 2.73
C ALA A 109 12.83 3.95 4.07
N ARG A 110 12.09 3.95 5.19
CA ARG A 110 12.67 4.11 6.54
C ARG A 110 13.63 2.99 6.91
N ILE A 111 13.27 1.74 6.59
CA ILE A 111 14.13 0.57 6.86
C ILE A 111 15.42 0.64 6.04
N ILE A 112 15.33 1.03 4.77
CA ILE A 112 16.50 1.17 3.90
C ILE A 112 17.41 2.29 4.41
N CYS A 113 16.87 3.48 4.72
CA CYS A 113 17.67 4.59 5.27
C CYS A 113 18.40 4.17 6.56
N ALA A 114 17.68 3.58 7.52
CA ALA A 114 18.29 3.08 8.76
C ALA A 114 19.33 1.97 8.51
N GLY A 115 19.08 1.10 7.53
CA GLY A 115 19.99 0.03 7.15
C GLY A 115 21.31 0.55 6.56
N LEU A 116 21.26 1.61 5.76
CA LEU A 116 22.46 2.25 5.21
C LEU A 116 23.33 2.86 6.31
N SER A 117 22.74 3.45 7.36
CA SER A 117 23.48 3.99 8.51
C SER A 117 24.27 2.92 9.28
N LEU A 118 23.91 1.63 9.17
CA LEU A 118 24.65 0.53 9.81
C LEU A 118 25.92 0.13 9.04
N GLY A 119 25.97 0.38 7.72
CA GLY A 119 27.13 0.07 6.89
C GLY A 119 28.35 0.94 7.20
N ASP A 120 28.12 2.18 7.62
CA ASP A 120 29.17 3.15 7.94
C ASP A 120 29.85 2.90 9.30
N GLU A 121 29.14 2.25 10.25
CA GLU A 121 29.70 1.96 11.57
C GLU A 121 30.71 0.79 11.56
N GLU A 122 30.54 -0.22 10.69
CA GLU A 122 31.49 -1.34 10.57
C GLU A 122 32.85 -0.94 9.96
N ASP A 123 32.90 0.09 9.11
CA ASP A 123 34.14 0.59 8.52
C ASP A 123 34.89 1.58 9.44
N SER A 124 34.18 2.27 10.33
CA SER A 124 34.78 3.16 11.34
C SER A 124 35.49 2.39 12.48
N THR A 125 35.05 1.16 12.77
CA THR A 125 35.60 0.31 13.84
C THR A 125 36.81 -0.51 13.39
N LYS A 126 36.96 -0.81 12.09
CA LYS A 126 38.16 -1.47 11.55
C LYS A 126 39.38 -0.55 11.39
N ASN A 127 39.18 0.77 11.24
CA ASN A 127 40.26 1.75 11.06
C ASN A 127 40.80 2.37 12.37
N ARG A 128 40.41 1.82 13.54
CA ARG A 128 40.92 2.22 14.88
C ARG A 128 41.79 1.16 15.57
N GLY A 129 42.32 0.18 14.81
CA GLY A 129 43.23 -0.87 15.29
C GLY A 129 44.70 -0.59 14.95
#